data_AF-A0A7Y1BJJ2-F1
#
_entry.id   AF-A0A7Y1BJJ2-F1
#
_cell.length_a   1.000
_cell.length_b   1.000
_cell.length_c   1.000
_cell.angle_alpha   90.00
_cell.angle_beta   90.00
_cell.angle_gamma   90.00
#
_symmetry.space_group_name_H-M   'P 1'
#
loop_
_entity.id
_entity.type
_entity.pdbx_description
1 polymer ?
#
loop_
_entity_poly.entity_id
_entity_poly.type
_entity_poly.pdbx_seq_one_letter_code
_entity_poly.pdbx_strand_id
1 'polypeptide(L)'
;MANHHPRIAKLAKDLAYRKGEVQTLNAREKALIAELAETRSQKQVAEKAVLELSRKIQDFHLNPDDVRTIRATPRLDGVRHGVFRKELAQLLQQTGEPLGTAEILELLQGETLAGFKLPTKRRDAMHRIARDLRVLRDRGWVIRADGGSAGTKATWLWVGEKPTSQESS
;
A
#
# COMPACT_ATOMS: atom_id res chain seq x y z
N MET A 1 -49.50 30.39 -43.06
CA MET A 1 -49.96 29.90 -41.74
C MET A 1 -49.36 28.52 -41.55
N ALA A 2 -48.48 28.35 -40.56
CA ALA A 2 -47.78 27.09 -40.35
C ALA A 2 -48.74 26.06 -39.74
N ASN A 3 -49.06 25.00 -40.50
CA ASN A 3 -49.83 23.86 -40.02
C ASN A 3 -49.01 23.13 -38.93
N HIS A 4 -49.16 23.55 -37.67
CA HIS A 4 -48.64 22.82 -36.51
C HIS A 4 -49.53 21.59 -36.27
N HIS A 5 -49.26 20.52 -37.01
CA HIS A 5 -49.92 19.24 -36.75
C HIS A 5 -49.42 18.71 -35.39
N PRO A 6 -50.28 18.60 -34.35
CA PRO A 6 -49.85 18.35 -32.97
C PRO A 6 -49.09 17.04 -32.79
N ARG A 7 -49.37 16.03 -33.63
CA ARG A 7 -48.60 14.77 -33.64
C ARG A 7 -47.15 14.96 -34.11
N ILE A 8 -46.90 15.86 -35.08
CA ILE A 8 -45.54 16.15 -35.58
C ILE A 8 -44.74 16.90 -34.52
N ALA A 9 -45.36 17.84 -33.82
CA ALA A 9 -44.72 18.56 -32.71
C ALA A 9 -44.30 17.63 -31.57
N LYS A 10 -45.15 16.66 -31.20
CA LYS A 10 -44.81 15.62 -30.22
C LYS A 10 -43.62 14.76 -30.67
N LEU A 11 -43.65 14.26 -31.91
CA LEU A 11 -42.56 13.45 -32.46
C LEU A 11 -41.25 14.23 -32.54
N ALA A 12 -41.28 15.51 -32.90
CA ALA A 12 -40.09 16.36 -32.92
C ALA A 12 -39.49 16.56 -31.52
N LYS A 13 -40.34 16.72 -30.50
CA LYS A 13 -39.92 16.81 -29.10
C LYS A 13 -39.29 15.50 -28.60
N ASP A 14 -39.93 14.37 -28.88
CA ASP A 14 -39.41 13.05 -28.51
C ASP A 14 -38.07 12.77 -29.21
N LEU A 15 -37.94 13.12 -30.49
CA LEU A 15 -36.69 13.01 -31.25
C LEU A 15 -35.57 13.89 -30.65
N ALA A 16 -35.88 15.11 -30.22
CA ALA A 16 -34.92 15.99 -29.57
C ALA A 16 -34.43 15.39 -28.23
N TYR A 17 -35.33 14.85 -27.40
CA TYR A 17 -34.94 14.20 -26.15
C TYR A 17 -34.08 12.97 -26.39
N ARG A 18 -34.45 12.11 -27.34
CA ARG A 18 -33.66 10.91 -27.66
C ARG A 18 -32.28 11.26 -28.20
N LYS A 19 -32.16 12.33 -29.01
CA LYS A 19 -30.85 12.84 -29.43
C LYS A 19 -30.00 13.33 -28.25
N GLY A 20 -30.61 14.03 -27.29
CA GLY A 20 -29.93 14.45 -26.07
C GLY A 20 -29.46 13.27 -25.22
N GLU A 21 -30.31 12.25 -25.05
CA GLU A 21 -29.98 11.01 -24.34
C GLU A 21 -28.83 10.25 -25.00
N VAL A 22 -28.81 10.15 -26.33
CA VAL A 22 -27.69 9.55 -27.06
C VAL A 22 -26.40 10.33 -26.83
N GLN A 23 -26.44 11.66 -26.79
CA GLN A 23 -25.26 12.47 -26.51
C GLN A 23 -24.72 12.26 -25.11
N THR A 24 -25.58 12.19 -24.09
CA THR A 24 -25.15 11.95 -22.70
C THR A 24 -24.59 10.54 -22.52
N LEU A 25 -25.23 9.54 -23.14
CA LEU A 25 -24.74 8.16 -23.12
C LEU A 25 -23.37 8.04 -23.82
N ASN A 26 -23.19 8.68 -24.99
CA ASN A 26 -21.90 8.69 -25.70
C ASN A 26 -20.79 9.37 -24.88
N ALA A 27 -21.10 10.44 -24.15
CA ALA A 27 -20.13 11.10 -23.27
C ALA A 27 -19.69 10.16 -22.12
N ARG A 28 -20.66 9.47 -21.51
CA ARG A 28 -20.39 8.49 -20.44
C ARG A 28 -19.61 7.27 -20.96
N GLU A 29 -19.94 6.77 -22.14
CA GLU A 29 -19.22 5.67 -22.77
C GLU A 29 -17.75 6.03 -22.99
N LYS A 30 -17.47 7.22 -23.52
CA LYS A 30 -16.09 7.71 -23.70
C LYS A 30 -15.32 7.81 -22.38
N ALA A 31 -15.96 8.30 -21.32
CA ALA A 31 -15.34 8.38 -20.00
C ALA A 31 -14.99 6.98 -19.46
N LEU A 32 -15.93 6.03 -19.54
CA LEU A 32 -15.70 4.65 -19.10
C LEU A 32 -14.62 3.93 -19.91
N ILE A 33 -14.52 4.19 -21.22
CA ILE A 33 -13.44 3.65 -22.05
C ILE A 33 -12.08 4.19 -21.59
N ALA A 34 -12.00 5.47 -21.23
CA ALA A 34 -10.77 6.06 -20.71
C ALA A 34 -10.39 5.45 -19.34
N GLU A 35 -11.34 5.31 -18.42
CA GLU A 35 -11.12 4.65 -17.11
C GLU A 35 -10.67 3.19 -17.28
N LEU A 36 -11.27 2.46 -18.23
CA LEU A 36 -10.88 1.08 -18.55
C LEU A 36 -9.45 1.02 -19.11
N ALA A 37 -9.07 1.97 -19.97
CA ALA A 37 -7.72 2.04 -20.53
C ALA A 37 -6.68 2.32 -19.43
N GLU A 38 -6.98 3.24 -18.51
CA GLU A 38 -6.13 3.53 -17.35
C GLU A 38 -5.99 2.29 -16.45
N THR A 39 -7.09 1.63 -16.11
CA THR A 39 -7.09 0.42 -15.28
C THR A 39 -6.27 -0.70 -15.93
N ARG A 40 -6.36 -0.86 -17.26
CA ARG A 40 -5.55 -1.84 -18.01
C ARG A 40 -4.06 -1.51 -17.97
N SER A 41 -3.71 -0.22 -18.09
CA SER A 41 -2.32 0.22 -17.96
C SER A 41 -1.75 -0.10 -16.57
N GLN A 42 -2.49 0.25 -15.52
CA GLN A 42 -2.09 -0.04 -14.13
C GLN A 42 -1.95 -1.55 -13.89
N LYS A 43 -2.88 -2.36 -14.40
CA LYS A 43 -2.80 -3.82 -14.34
C LYS A 43 -1.53 -4.34 -15.02
N GLN A 44 -1.20 -3.84 -16.22
CA GLN A 44 -0.01 -4.27 -16.95
C GLN A 44 1.28 -3.93 -16.19
N VAL A 45 1.34 -2.77 -15.54
CA VAL A 45 2.46 -2.41 -14.66
C VAL A 45 2.58 -3.38 -13.49
N ALA A 46 1.48 -3.70 -12.82
CA ALA A 46 1.47 -4.66 -11.71
C ALA A 46 1.88 -6.08 -12.15
N GLU A 47 1.43 -6.54 -13.31
CA GLU A 47 1.81 -7.85 -13.87
C GLU A 47 3.30 -7.93 -14.17
N LYS A 48 3.89 -6.87 -14.73
CA LYS A 48 5.35 -6.80 -14.94
C LYS A 48 6.12 -6.85 -13.63
N ALA A 49 5.68 -6.08 -12.63
CA ALA A 49 6.31 -6.10 -11.30
C ALA A 49 6.25 -7.49 -10.65
N VAL A 50 5.15 -8.24 -10.82
CA VAL A 50 5.04 -9.63 -10.33
C VAL A 50 6.09 -10.52 -10.98
N LEU A 51 6.31 -10.41 -12.30
CA LEU A 51 7.31 -11.20 -13.01
C LEU A 51 8.73 -10.85 -12.57
N GLU A 52 9.04 -9.55 -12.42
CA GLU A 52 10.33 -9.08 -11.94
C GLU A 52 10.64 -9.57 -10.52
N LEU A 53 9.67 -9.44 -9.60
CA LEU A 53 9.80 -9.95 -8.24
C LEU A 53 9.96 -11.47 -8.22
N SER A 54 9.21 -12.20 -9.05
CA SER A 54 9.34 -13.66 -9.17
C SER A 54 10.75 -14.07 -9.62
N ARG A 55 11.32 -13.34 -10.58
CA ARG A 55 12.70 -13.56 -11.05
C ARG A 55 13.71 -13.28 -9.93
N LYS A 56 13.61 -12.12 -9.27
CA LYS A 56 14.48 -11.77 -8.13
C LYS A 56 14.44 -12.86 -7.06
N ILE A 57 13.24 -13.37 -6.71
CA ILE A 57 13.08 -14.45 -5.72
C ILE A 57 13.80 -15.74 -6.16
N GLN A 58 13.71 -16.12 -7.43
CA GLN A 58 14.40 -17.30 -7.96
C GLN A 58 15.93 -17.17 -7.85
N ASP A 59 16.48 -15.97 -8.01
CA ASP A 59 17.92 -15.73 -7.91
C ASP A 59 18.47 -15.96 -6.49
N PHE A 60 17.65 -15.85 -5.45
CA PHE A 60 18.08 -16.03 -4.04
C PHE A 60 18.40 -17.48 -3.64
N HIS A 61 18.19 -18.49 -4.51
CA HIS A 61 18.46 -19.92 -4.23
C HIS A 61 18.02 -20.35 -2.82
N LEU A 62 16.80 -19.99 -2.43
CA LEU A 62 16.28 -20.21 -1.08
C LEU A 62 15.88 -21.68 -0.88
N ASN A 63 16.16 -22.22 0.31
CA ASN A 63 15.57 -23.49 0.73
C ASN A 63 14.04 -23.29 0.92
N PRO A 64 13.19 -24.11 0.28
CA PRO A 64 11.74 -23.99 0.41
C PRO A 64 11.22 -23.99 1.87
N ASP A 65 11.92 -24.67 2.78
CA ASP A 65 11.55 -24.73 4.20
C ASP A 65 11.77 -23.40 4.95
N ASP A 66 12.64 -22.53 4.42
CA ASP A 66 12.93 -21.20 4.99
C ASP A 66 11.95 -20.13 4.46
N VAL A 67 11.15 -20.46 3.45
CA VAL A 67 10.21 -19.53 2.81
C VAL A 67 8.79 -19.79 3.28
N ARG A 68 8.29 -18.97 4.21
CA ARG A 68 6.87 -19.01 4.60
C ARG A 68 5.96 -18.65 3.43
N THR A 69 4.97 -19.50 3.14
CA THR A 69 3.97 -19.26 2.10
C THR A 69 3.08 -18.06 2.49
N ILE A 70 3.19 -16.94 1.77
CA ILE A 70 2.31 -15.77 1.96
C ILE A 70 1.10 -15.92 1.05
N ARG A 71 -0.10 -15.96 1.62
CA ARG A 71 -1.36 -15.93 0.84
C ARG A 71 -1.67 -14.50 0.40
N ALA A 72 -2.08 -14.34 -0.85
CA ALA A 72 -2.60 -13.08 -1.36
C ALA A 72 -3.81 -12.65 -0.52
N THR A 73 -3.69 -11.51 0.16
CA THR A 73 -4.77 -10.89 0.92
C THR A 73 -5.11 -9.57 0.23
N PRO A 74 -6.30 -9.44 -0.39
CA PRO A 74 -6.69 -8.18 -1.02
C PRO A 74 -6.72 -7.08 0.04
N ARG A 75 -6.11 -5.92 -0.27
CA ARG A 75 -6.17 -4.76 0.62
C ARG A 75 -7.60 -4.24 0.58
N LEU A 76 -8.27 -4.23 1.72
CA LEU A 76 -9.50 -3.46 1.89
C LEU A 76 -9.11 -1.98 1.93
N ASP A 77 -9.74 -1.16 1.10
CA ASP A 77 -9.50 0.28 1.06
C ASP A 77 -9.71 0.93 2.44
N GLY A 78 -8.85 1.89 2.79
CA GLY A 78 -9.04 2.76 3.96
C GLY A 78 -8.34 2.37 5.28
N VAL A 79 -7.43 1.39 5.27
CA VAL A 79 -6.77 0.95 6.51
C VAL A 79 -5.70 1.96 6.99
N ARG A 80 -6.11 2.87 7.89
CA ARG A 80 -5.27 3.85 8.63
C ARG A 80 -4.16 3.23 9.51
N HIS A 81 -3.98 1.91 9.50
CA HIS A 81 -3.03 1.18 10.35
C HIS A 81 -1.57 1.24 9.87
N GLY A 82 -1.26 2.05 8.85
CA GLY A 82 0.06 2.13 8.22
C GLY A 82 1.04 3.15 8.81
N VAL A 83 0.56 4.24 9.44
CA VAL A 83 1.42 5.39 9.77
C VAL A 83 2.53 4.99 10.73
N PHE A 84 2.20 4.45 11.91
CA PHE A 84 3.23 4.08 12.90
C PHE A 84 4.21 3.01 12.39
N ARG A 85 3.72 2.02 11.63
CA ARG A 85 4.59 0.97 11.08
C ARG A 85 5.53 1.51 10.00
N LYS A 86 5.08 2.50 9.23
CA LYS A 86 5.91 3.22 8.25
C LYS A 86 7.04 3.96 8.95
N GLU A 87 6.74 4.72 10.00
CA GLU A 87 7.76 5.46 10.77
C GLU A 87 8.77 4.52 11.43
N LEU A 88 8.28 3.44 12.06
CA LEU A 88 9.16 2.42 12.63
C LEU A 88 10.08 1.78 11.57
N ALA A 89 9.57 1.52 10.36
CA ALA A 89 10.37 1.01 9.26
C ALA A 89 11.41 2.03 8.78
N GLN A 90 11.03 3.31 8.66
CA GLN A 90 11.93 4.39 8.28
C GLN A 90 13.07 4.58 9.28
N LEU A 91 12.77 4.56 10.59
CA LEU A 91 13.79 4.66 11.64
C LEU A 91 14.83 3.53 11.54
N LEU A 92 14.37 2.28 11.44
CA LEU A 92 15.27 1.11 11.31
C LEU A 92 16.10 1.16 10.03
N GLN A 93 15.50 1.66 8.94
CA GLN A 93 16.17 1.80 7.66
C GLN A 93 17.24 2.91 7.64
N GLN A 94 16.97 4.04 8.31
CA GLN A 94 17.90 5.17 8.41
C GLN A 94 19.10 4.83 9.30
N THR A 95 18.84 4.16 10.43
CA THR A 95 19.91 3.76 11.35
C THR A 95 20.78 2.66 10.77
N GLY A 96 20.19 1.63 10.15
CA GLY A 96 20.94 0.54 9.51
C GLY A 96 21.72 -0.37 10.47
N GLU A 97 21.66 -0.09 11.78
CA GLU A 97 22.32 -0.83 12.84
C GLU A 97 21.31 -1.70 13.61
N PRO A 98 21.75 -2.80 14.25
CA PRO A 98 20.88 -3.58 15.12
C PRO A 98 20.46 -2.77 16.36
N LEU A 99 19.16 -2.49 16.50
CA LEU A 99 18.61 -1.70 17.60
C LEU A 99 17.77 -2.52 18.57
N GLY A 100 17.92 -2.26 19.86
CA GLY A 100 17.05 -2.80 20.90
C GLY A 100 15.68 -2.13 20.94
N THR A 101 14.63 -2.84 21.38
CA THR A 101 13.28 -2.27 21.53
C THR A 101 13.23 -1.02 22.42
N ALA A 102 14.11 -0.91 23.41
CA ALA A 102 14.21 0.26 24.28
C ALA A 102 14.86 1.45 23.58
N GLU A 103 15.92 1.23 22.81
CA GLU A 103 16.59 2.26 22.00
C GLU A 103 15.66 2.78 20.91
N ILE A 104 14.92 1.90 20.25
CA ILE A 104 13.87 2.26 19.28
C ILE A 104 12.83 3.19 19.92
N LEU A 105 12.40 2.90 21.16
CA LEU A 105 11.45 3.75 21.86
C LEU A 105 12.03 5.15 22.13
N GLU A 106 13.29 5.22 22.54
CA GLU A 106 13.96 6.49 22.85
C GLU A 106 14.14 7.35 21.59
N LEU A 107 14.53 6.74 20.47
CA LEU A 107 14.62 7.41 19.17
C LEU A 107 13.25 7.91 18.69
N LEU A 108 12.21 7.08 18.76
CA LEU A 108 10.84 7.48 18.38
C LEU A 108 10.24 8.55 19.30
N GLN A 109 10.73 8.69 20.53
CA GLN A 109 10.32 9.76 21.45
C GLN A 109 11.07 11.07 21.17
N GLY A 110 12.32 10.99 20.72
CA GLY A 110 13.11 12.15 20.30
C GLY A 110 12.63 12.75 18.98
N GLU A 111 12.16 11.91 18.06
CA GLU A 111 11.53 12.35 16.81
C GLU A 111 10.07 12.71 17.06
N THR A 112 9.81 14.00 17.34
CA THR A 112 8.43 14.51 17.44
C THR A 112 7.81 14.55 16.04
N LEU A 113 7.34 13.40 15.57
CA LEU A 113 6.78 13.26 14.24
C LEU A 113 5.27 13.52 14.25
N ALA A 114 4.85 14.47 13.42
CA ALA A 114 3.47 14.88 13.30
C ALA A 114 2.59 13.71 12.80
N GLY A 115 1.69 13.21 13.66
CA GLY A 115 0.57 12.39 13.22
C GLY A 115 0.47 10.97 13.78
N PHE A 116 1.44 10.47 14.57
CA PHE A 116 1.26 9.22 15.32
C PHE A 116 1.38 9.44 16.84
N LYS A 117 0.52 8.78 17.61
CA LYS A 117 0.57 8.81 19.09
C LYS A 117 1.14 7.49 19.60
N LEU A 118 2.31 7.53 20.22
CA LEU A 118 2.81 6.44 21.06
C LEU A 118 2.00 6.39 22.37
N PRO A 119 1.75 5.20 22.95
CA PRO A 119 1.22 5.09 24.30
C PRO A 119 2.09 5.85 25.30
N THR A 120 1.48 6.55 26.26
CA THR A 120 2.20 7.31 27.29
C THR A 120 2.93 6.41 28.29
N LYS A 121 2.41 5.21 28.53
CA LYS A 121 3.05 4.21 29.39
C LYS A 121 4.16 3.50 28.63
N ARG A 122 5.39 3.54 29.17
CA ARG A 122 6.58 2.88 28.58
C ARG A 122 6.32 1.41 28.23
N ARG A 123 5.67 0.64 29.12
CA ARG A 123 5.34 -0.77 28.89
C ARG A 123 4.45 -0.99 27.67
N ASP A 124 3.44 -0.15 27.49
CA ASP A 124 2.47 -0.25 26.39
C ASP A 124 3.11 0.19 25.07
N ALA A 125 3.97 1.20 25.10
CA ALA A 125 4.75 1.64 23.96
C ALA A 125 5.71 0.54 23.49
N MET A 126 6.46 -0.08 24.41
CA MET A 126 7.32 -1.23 24.10
C MET A 126 6.54 -2.42 23.53
N HIS A 127 5.35 -2.71 24.08
CA HIS A 127 4.49 -3.77 23.54
C HIS A 127 4.01 -3.47 22.12
N ARG A 128 3.66 -2.21 21.84
CA ARG A 128 3.27 -1.79 20.49
C ARG A 128 4.42 -1.92 19.50
N ILE A 129 5.61 -1.42 19.87
CA ILE A 129 6.83 -1.54 19.05
C ILE A 129 7.12 -3.02 18.78
N ALA A 130 7.17 -3.86 19.81
CA ALA A 130 7.43 -5.29 19.66
C ALA A 130 6.39 -6.00 18.78
N ARG A 131 5.11 -5.60 18.85
CA ARG A 131 4.06 -6.13 17.99
C ARG A 131 4.32 -5.78 16.53
N ASP A 132 4.61 -4.52 16.21
CA ASP A 132 4.84 -4.10 14.83
C ASP A 132 6.18 -4.62 14.29
N LEU A 133 7.23 -4.75 15.11
CA LEU A 133 8.48 -5.42 14.74
C LEU A 133 8.25 -6.88 14.35
N ARG A 134 7.38 -7.61 15.06
CA ARG A 134 7.01 -8.97 14.65
C ARG A 134 6.33 -8.97 13.28
N VAL A 135 5.45 -8.00 13.00
CA VAL A 135 4.81 -7.89 11.69
C VAL A 135 5.83 -7.56 10.60
N LEU A 136 6.77 -6.66 10.86
CA LEU A 136 7.85 -6.31 9.92
C LEU A 136 8.76 -7.53 9.65
N ARG A 137 9.08 -8.29 10.69
CA ARG A 137 9.83 -9.55 10.59
C ARG A 137 9.06 -10.61 9.80
N ASP A 138 7.78 -10.81 10.09
CA ASP A 138 6.93 -11.77 9.38
C ASP A 138 6.76 -11.40 7.90
N ARG A 139 6.99 -10.11 7.54
CA ARG A 139 7.05 -9.61 6.16
C ARG A 139 8.46 -9.61 5.55
N GLY A 140 9.47 -10.07 6.28
CA GLY A 140 10.85 -10.17 5.79
C GLY A 140 11.61 -8.84 5.72
N TRP A 141 11.13 -7.77 6.33
CA TRP A 141 11.80 -6.46 6.30
C TRP A 141 12.82 -6.27 7.42
N VAL A 142 12.69 -7.05 8.50
CA VAL A 142 13.53 -6.94 9.70
C VAL A 142 13.88 -8.34 10.20
N ILE A 143 15.12 -8.55 10.64
CA ILE A 143 15.56 -9.78 11.31
C ILE A 143 15.92 -9.50 12.77
N ARG A 144 15.92 -10.55 13.60
CA ARG A 144 16.57 -10.49 14.92
C ARG A 144 18.05 -10.77 14.74
N ALA A 145 18.90 -9.84 15.20
CA ALA A 145 20.35 -9.98 15.08
C ALA A 145 20.95 -10.81 16.24
N ASP A 146 20.22 -11.00 17.34
CA ASP A 146 20.72 -11.60 18.58
C ASP A 146 20.55 -13.14 18.70
N GLY A 147 20.31 -13.85 17.60
CA GLY A 147 20.28 -15.32 17.59
C GLY A 147 19.13 -16.00 18.37
N GLY A 148 18.27 -15.22 19.05
CA GLY A 148 16.99 -15.69 19.61
C GLY A 148 17.04 -16.44 20.94
N SER A 149 18.17 -16.47 21.65
CA SER A 149 18.26 -17.16 22.95
C SER A 149 17.38 -16.50 24.03
N ALA A 150 16.78 -17.34 24.88
CA ALA A 150 15.95 -16.89 25.99
C ALA A 150 16.79 -16.04 26.96
N GLY A 151 16.32 -14.82 27.27
CA GLY A 151 16.98 -13.89 28.18
C GLY A 151 17.87 -12.83 27.51
N THR A 152 18.19 -12.96 26.22
CA THR A 152 18.97 -11.96 25.47
C THR A 152 18.07 -10.80 25.02
N LYS A 153 18.58 -9.57 25.14
CA LYS A 153 17.86 -8.37 24.69
C LYS A 153 17.66 -8.45 23.18
N ALA A 154 16.40 -8.51 22.74
CA ALA A 154 16.05 -8.55 21.32
C ALA A 154 16.55 -7.30 20.59
N THR A 155 17.49 -7.50 19.65
CA THR A 155 17.97 -6.49 18.71
C THR A 155 17.41 -6.77 17.32
N TRP A 156 17.06 -5.70 16.61
CA TRP A 156 16.35 -5.74 15.35
C TRP A 156 17.14 -5.00 14.28
N LEU A 157 17.37 -5.65 13.15
CA LEU A 157 18.12 -5.10 12.02
C LEU A 157 17.23 -5.04 10.78
N TRP A 158 17.24 -3.90 10.09
CA TRP A 158 16.58 -3.74 8.81
C TRP A 158 17.30 -4.51 7.71
N VAL A 159 16.55 -5.30 6.93
CA VAL A 159 17.07 -6.10 5.80
C VAL A 159 16.29 -5.89 4.49
N GLY A 160 15.23 -5.09 4.51
CA GLY A 160 14.50 -4.73 3.28
C GLY A 160 15.34 -3.86 2.33
N GLU A 161 15.05 -3.89 1.03
CA GLU A 161 15.67 -2.97 0.06
C GLU A 161 15.50 -1.51 0.55
N LYS A 162 16.58 -0.72 0.55
CA LYS A 162 16.48 0.73 0.74
C LYS A 162 15.71 1.31 -0.45
N PRO A 163 14.74 2.23 -0.27
CA PRO A 163 14.10 2.87 -1.41
C PRO A 163 15.19 3.56 -2.20
N THR A 164 15.43 3.09 -3.43
CA THR A 164 16.13 3.88 -4.43
C THR A 164 15.36 5.18 -4.55
N SER A 165 16.06 6.31 -4.47
CA SER A 165 15.51 7.67 -4.40
C SER A 165 14.64 8.12 -5.59
N GLN A 166 14.14 7.18 -6.41
CA GLN A 166 13.36 7.41 -7.62
C GLN A 166 11.85 7.18 -7.46
N GLU A 167 11.35 6.67 -6.33
CA GLU A 167 9.89 6.47 -6.10
C GLU A 167 9.25 7.58 -5.24
N SER A 168 9.71 8.81 -5.41
CA SER A 168 9.05 10.01 -4.88
C SER A 168 8.63 10.90 -6.04
N SER A 169 7.58 10.52 -6.76
CA SER A 169 6.84 11.37 -7.70
C SER A 169 5.40 10.92 -7.79
#